data_AF-A0A935ZT03-F1
#
_entry.id   AF-A0A935ZT03-F1
#
_cell.length_a   1.000
_cell.length_b   1.000
_cell.length_c   1.000
_cell.angle_alpha   90.00
_cell.angle_beta   90.00
_cell.angle_gamma   90.00
#
_symmetry.space_group_name_H-M   'P 1'
#
loop_
_entity.id
_entity.type
_entity.pdbx_description
1 polymer ?
#
loop_
_entity_poly.entity_id
_entity_poly.type
_entity_poly.pdbx_seq_one_letter_code
_entity_poly.pdbx_strand_id
1 'polypeptide(L)'
;MTASKRSGRSRFVAWLPWMLCLSATTSVLGCDPDDAAHARADEAPDDRLATHRVASAAATPEGLAYLEAVAAVHDDADGQSSAEGRAAALRRGLALPVPAGLAEAEVLRLELAARLAETLASHPEGVPAAIDLLAPMVAPERSLPLDRASARALVTLGDLAVAAGDDALAAGSYARAIRVMSSLRQELER
;
A
#
# COMPACT_ATOMS: atom_id res chain seq x y z
N MET A 1 14.64 72.57 20.50
CA MET A 1 13.26 73.08 20.42
C MET A 1 12.45 71.98 19.74
N THR A 2 11.40 71.33 20.25
CA THR A 2 10.59 71.33 21.49
C THR A 2 9.80 70.00 21.43
N ALA A 3 10.10 69.03 22.29
CA ALA A 3 9.20 68.45 23.31
C ALA A 3 7.73 68.23 22.93
N SER A 4 7.23 66.99 23.03
CA SER A 4 5.97 66.72 23.74
C SER A 4 5.91 65.28 24.25
N LYS A 5 5.52 65.18 25.52
CA LYS A 5 5.61 64.03 26.43
C LYS A 5 4.26 64.00 27.15
N ARG A 6 3.53 62.87 27.16
CA ARG A 6 2.46 62.52 28.13
C ARG A 6 2.42 60.99 28.17
N SER A 7 2.87 60.29 29.21
CA SER A 7 2.47 60.27 30.63
C SER A 7 1.01 59.87 30.85
N GLY A 8 0.80 58.61 31.23
CA GLY A 8 -0.43 58.10 31.84
C GLY A 8 -0.08 56.95 32.78
N ARG A 9 0.35 57.27 34.01
CA ARG A 9 0.40 56.32 35.13
C ARG A 9 -0.98 56.32 35.77
N SER A 10 -1.56 55.15 36.00
CA SER A 10 -2.36 54.90 37.19
C SER A 10 -1.80 53.67 37.90
N ARG A 11 -1.61 53.85 39.20
CA ARG A 11 -1.08 52.91 40.19
C ARG A 11 -2.25 52.45 41.06
N PHE A 12 -1.98 51.46 41.93
CA PHE A 12 -2.65 51.13 43.21
C PHE A 12 -3.87 50.19 43.08
N VAL A 13 -4.07 49.12 43.88
CA VAL A 13 -3.59 48.63 45.20
C VAL A 13 -3.80 47.08 45.20
N ALA A 14 -2.83 46.23 45.56
CA ALA A 14 -2.70 45.44 46.82
C ALA A 14 -3.93 44.56 47.21
N TRP A 15 -3.88 43.38 47.84
CA TRP A 15 -2.88 42.69 48.68
C TRP A 15 -3.45 41.28 49.03
N LEU A 16 -2.63 40.20 48.96
CA LEU A 16 -2.62 38.91 49.72
C LEU A 16 -3.90 38.00 49.83
N PRO A 17 -3.81 36.71 50.31
CA PRO A 17 -2.66 35.88 50.73
C PRO A 17 -2.64 34.42 50.19
N TRP A 18 -1.52 33.74 50.47
CA TRP A 18 -1.36 32.28 50.49
C TRP A 18 -2.33 31.56 51.44
N MET A 19 -2.92 30.45 50.98
CA MET A 19 -3.19 29.21 51.73
C MET A 19 -3.37 28.07 50.69
N LEU A 20 -2.37 27.23 50.44
CA LEU A 20 -2.05 25.97 51.13
C LEU A 20 -3.21 24.94 51.16
N CYS A 21 -2.95 23.85 50.43
CA CYS A 21 -3.43 22.47 50.60
C CYS A 21 -4.90 22.19 50.32
N LEU A 22 -5.23 22.09 49.02
CA LEU A 22 -6.34 21.28 48.55
C LEU A 22 -5.93 19.80 48.61
N SER A 23 -6.47 19.07 49.59
CA SER A 23 -6.38 17.63 49.71
C SER A 23 -7.17 16.97 48.57
N ALA A 24 -6.53 16.76 47.42
CA ALA A 24 -7.10 15.95 46.35
C ALA A 24 -6.95 14.47 46.72
N THR A 25 -8.06 13.85 47.13
CA THR A 25 -8.23 12.40 47.18
C THR A 25 -8.06 11.83 45.78
N THR A 26 -6.86 11.34 45.47
CA THR A 26 -6.61 10.49 44.31
C THR A 26 -7.28 9.14 44.55
N SER A 27 -8.54 9.01 44.13
CA SER A 27 -9.07 7.71 43.75
C SER A 27 -8.38 7.34 42.44
N VAL A 28 -7.27 6.62 42.53
CA VAL A 28 -6.68 5.92 41.39
C VAL A 28 -7.63 4.77 41.09
N LEU A 29 -8.68 5.05 40.31
CA LEU A 29 -9.21 4.05 39.40
C LEU A 29 -8.07 3.83 38.41
N GLY A 30 -7.31 2.76 38.64
CA GLY A 30 -6.32 2.29 37.69
C GLY A 30 -7.04 2.01 36.38
N CYS A 31 -6.88 2.91 35.41
CA CYS A 31 -6.91 2.51 34.01
C CYS A 31 -5.72 1.56 33.86
N ASP A 32 -6.02 0.27 33.82
CA ASP A 32 -5.05 -0.75 33.49
C ASP A 32 -4.56 -0.48 32.05
N PRO A 33 -3.29 -0.10 31.83
CA PRO A 33 -2.77 0.14 30.49
C PRO A 33 -2.65 -1.15 29.67
N ASP A 34 -2.82 -2.33 30.30
CA ASP A 34 -2.73 -3.62 29.62
C ASP A 34 -4.01 -3.98 28.84
N ASP A 35 -5.19 -3.51 29.25
CA ASP A 35 -6.45 -3.84 28.55
C ASP A 35 -6.62 -3.08 27.21
N ALA A 36 -6.01 -1.90 27.06
CA ALA A 36 -6.00 -1.16 25.80
C ALA A 36 -4.97 -1.71 24.80
N ALA A 37 -3.95 -2.44 25.27
CA ALA A 37 -2.94 -3.08 24.45
C ALA A 37 -3.38 -4.47 23.92
N HIS A 38 -4.45 -5.05 24.47
CA HIS A 38 -4.94 -6.38 24.10
C HIS A 38 -6.25 -6.39 23.29
N ALA A 39 -6.78 -5.22 22.93
CA ALA A 39 -7.97 -5.09 22.08
C ALA A 39 -7.65 -4.95 20.57
N ARG A 40 -6.37 -4.86 20.19
CA ARG A 40 -5.94 -5.22 18.83
C ARG A 40 -5.65 -6.71 18.85
N ALA A 41 -6.69 -7.51 18.70
CA ALA A 41 -6.54 -8.94 18.44
C ALA A 41 -5.51 -9.11 17.32
N ASP A 42 -4.33 -9.62 17.65
CA ASP A 42 -3.80 -10.92 17.24
C ASP A 42 -4.30 -11.51 15.90
N GLU A 43 -4.62 -10.66 14.92
CA GLU A 43 -4.84 -11.08 13.55
C GLU A 43 -3.46 -11.31 12.96
N ALA A 44 -2.90 -12.48 13.30
CA ALA A 44 -1.67 -12.97 12.72
C ALA A 44 -1.80 -12.87 11.19
N PRO A 45 -0.77 -12.37 10.49
CA PRO A 45 -0.79 -12.25 9.03
C PRO A 45 -1.30 -13.53 8.38
N ASP A 46 -2.32 -13.44 7.50
CA ASP A 46 -2.89 -14.63 6.86
C ASP A 46 -1.83 -15.34 6.01
N ASP A 47 -1.49 -16.54 6.44
CA ASP A 47 -0.42 -17.35 5.88
C ASP A 47 -0.84 -18.25 4.72
N ARG A 48 -2.09 -18.15 4.28
CA ARG A 48 -2.62 -18.92 3.16
C ARG A 48 -2.16 -18.29 1.85
N LEU A 49 -1.09 -18.84 1.29
CA LEU A 49 -0.67 -18.58 -0.08
C LEU A 49 -0.80 -19.87 -0.89
N ALA A 50 -1.74 -19.91 -1.83
CA ALA A 50 -1.73 -20.89 -2.90
C ALA A 50 -0.90 -20.34 -4.07
N THR A 51 0.14 -21.03 -4.50
CA THR A 51 0.84 -20.71 -5.76
C THR A 51 0.75 -21.86 -6.75
N HIS A 52 0.81 -21.55 -8.04
CA HIS A 52 0.85 -22.54 -9.11
C HIS A 52 1.95 -22.20 -10.12
N ARG A 53 2.58 -23.23 -10.71
CA ARG A 53 3.52 -23.01 -11.81
C ARG A 53 2.76 -22.59 -13.05
N VAL A 54 3.29 -21.60 -13.76
CA VAL A 54 2.83 -21.25 -15.11
C VAL A 54 3.54 -22.16 -16.09
N ALA A 55 2.82 -23.12 -16.67
CA ALA A 55 3.32 -23.88 -17.79
C ALA A 55 3.23 -23.00 -19.04
N SER A 56 4.32 -22.85 -19.79
CA SER A 56 4.27 -22.03 -20.98
C SER A 56 3.28 -22.63 -21.99
N ALA A 57 2.37 -21.80 -22.48
CA ALA A 57 1.39 -22.23 -23.46
C ALA A 57 2.07 -22.38 -24.84
N ALA A 58 1.53 -23.25 -25.69
CA ALA A 58 1.95 -23.28 -27.08
C ALA A 58 1.66 -21.91 -27.73
N ALA A 59 2.63 -21.36 -28.45
CA ALA A 59 2.48 -20.05 -29.08
C ALA A 59 1.32 -20.08 -30.08
N THR A 60 0.29 -19.28 -29.81
CA THR A 60 -0.83 -19.02 -30.74
C THR A 60 -0.69 -17.62 -31.34
N PRO A 61 -1.21 -17.38 -32.55
CA PRO A 61 -1.23 -16.03 -33.13
C PRO A 61 -1.89 -15.00 -32.23
N GLU A 62 -3.00 -15.38 -31.57
CA GLU A 62 -3.73 -14.51 -30.64
C GLU A 62 -2.94 -14.24 -29.37
N GLY A 63 -2.23 -15.25 -28.85
CA GLY A 63 -1.34 -15.11 -27.70
C GLY A 63 -0.19 -14.15 -28.01
N LEU A 64 0.48 -14.32 -29.14
CA LEU A 64 1.57 -13.44 -29.59
C LEU A 64 1.07 -12.00 -29.77
N ALA A 65 -0.09 -11.79 -30.40
CA ALA A 65 -0.68 -10.46 -30.56
C ALA A 65 -0.99 -9.80 -29.20
N TYR A 66 -1.44 -10.57 -28.21
CA TYR A 66 -1.64 -10.07 -26.85
C TYR A 66 -0.34 -9.67 -26.17
N LEU A 67 0.73 -10.48 -26.30
CA LEU A 67 2.05 -10.17 -25.76
C LEU A 67 2.62 -8.88 -26.36
N GLU A 68 2.52 -8.74 -27.69
CA GLU A 68 2.95 -7.53 -28.41
C GLU A 68 2.16 -6.30 -27.98
N ALA A 69 0.83 -6.43 -27.79
CA ALA A 69 -0.01 -5.35 -27.32
C ALA A 69 0.35 -4.91 -25.89
N VAL A 70 0.62 -5.86 -24.98
CA VAL A 70 1.06 -5.55 -23.61
C VAL A 70 2.43 -4.87 -23.62
N ALA A 71 3.38 -5.35 -24.43
CA ALA A 71 4.68 -4.71 -24.58
C ALA A 71 4.55 -3.26 -25.08
N ALA A 72 3.73 -3.02 -26.10
CA ALA A 72 3.45 -1.68 -26.61
C ALA A 72 2.82 -0.76 -25.56
N VAL A 73 2.00 -1.29 -24.64
CA VAL A 73 1.47 -0.51 -23.50
C VAL A 73 2.58 -0.10 -22.52
N HIS A 74 3.52 -1.00 -22.24
CA HIS A 74 4.67 -0.66 -21.39
C HIS A 74 5.53 0.42 -22.03
N ASP A 75 5.84 0.29 -23.33
CA ASP A 75 6.61 1.29 -24.08
C ASP A 75 5.90 2.65 -24.13
N ASP A 76 4.58 2.66 -24.37
CA ASP A 76 3.76 3.87 -24.34
C ASP A 76 3.82 4.52 -22.95
N ALA A 77 3.59 3.74 -21.88
CA ALA A 77 3.69 4.23 -20.51
C ALA A 77 5.09 4.80 -20.21
N ASP A 78 6.17 4.14 -20.64
CA ASP A 78 7.54 4.62 -20.42
C ASP A 78 7.83 5.91 -21.22
N GLY A 79 7.14 6.13 -22.33
CA GLY A 79 7.18 7.38 -23.10
C GLY A 79 6.40 8.55 -22.49
N GLN A 80 5.52 8.32 -21.50
CA GLN A 80 4.69 9.38 -20.91
C GLN A 80 5.45 10.20 -19.86
N SER A 81 5.46 11.52 -20.04
CA SER A 81 6.11 12.46 -19.11
C SER A 81 5.31 12.69 -17.82
N SER A 82 3.98 12.60 -17.86
CA SER A 82 3.10 12.82 -16.70
C SER A 82 2.65 11.50 -16.05
N ALA A 83 2.44 11.53 -14.73
CA ALA A 83 1.89 10.39 -14.00
C ALA A 83 0.48 10.03 -14.48
N GLU A 84 -0.34 11.02 -14.83
CA GLU A 84 -1.68 10.82 -15.39
C GLU A 84 -1.62 10.11 -16.75
N GLY A 85 -0.71 10.52 -17.64
CA GLY A 85 -0.50 9.87 -18.94
C GLY A 85 -0.04 8.41 -18.77
N ARG A 86 0.93 8.18 -17.87
CA ARG A 86 1.39 6.83 -17.50
C ARG A 86 0.23 5.96 -17.00
N ALA A 87 -0.54 6.46 -16.05
CA ALA A 87 -1.68 5.75 -15.49
C ALA A 87 -2.75 5.46 -16.55
N ALA A 88 -3.01 6.40 -17.47
CA ALA A 88 -3.95 6.19 -18.57
C ALA A 88 -3.49 5.09 -19.53
N ALA A 89 -2.21 5.04 -19.88
CA ALA A 89 -1.63 3.97 -20.71
C ALA A 89 -1.77 2.60 -20.04
N LEU A 90 -1.37 2.48 -18.78
CA LEU A 90 -1.44 1.22 -18.03
C LEU A 90 -2.89 0.74 -17.82
N ARG A 91 -3.84 1.65 -17.59
CA ARG A 91 -5.28 1.31 -17.55
C ARG A 91 -5.77 0.73 -18.87
N ARG A 92 -5.33 1.26 -20.03
CA ARG A 92 -5.65 0.67 -21.34
C ARG A 92 -5.10 -0.75 -21.46
N GLY A 93 -3.89 -1.01 -20.96
CA GLY A 93 -3.32 -2.35 -20.91
C GLY A 93 -4.16 -3.34 -20.10
N LEU A 94 -4.59 -2.95 -18.91
CA LEU A 94 -5.45 -3.79 -18.07
C LEU A 94 -6.83 -4.05 -18.70
N ALA A 95 -7.28 -3.19 -19.62
CA ALA A 95 -8.52 -3.36 -20.37
C ALA A 95 -8.38 -4.24 -21.63
N LEU A 96 -7.15 -4.66 -22.00
CA LEU A 96 -6.95 -5.56 -23.14
C LEU A 96 -7.67 -6.90 -22.90
N PRO A 97 -8.39 -7.42 -23.91
CA PRO A 97 -9.05 -8.71 -23.81
C PRO A 97 -8.00 -9.83 -23.70
N VAL A 98 -8.14 -10.69 -22.70
CA VAL A 98 -7.23 -11.81 -22.47
C VAL A 98 -7.62 -12.98 -23.40
N PRO A 99 -6.72 -13.49 -24.24
CA PRO A 99 -6.97 -14.70 -25.02
C PRO A 99 -7.23 -15.91 -24.12
N ALA A 100 -8.19 -16.75 -24.50
CA ALA A 100 -8.49 -17.96 -23.76
C ALA A 100 -7.28 -18.92 -23.75
N GLY A 101 -6.97 -19.48 -22.58
CA GLY A 101 -5.90 -20.47 -22.42
C GLY A 101 -4.47 -19.90 -22.43
N LEU A 102 -4.29 -18.57 -22.43
CA LEU A 102 -2.98 -17.96 -22.29
C LEU A 102 -2.55 -17.97 -20.81
N ALA A 103 -1.70 -18.93 -20.45
CA ALA A 103 -1.26 -19.14 -19.07
C ALA A 103 -0.50 -17.92 -18.50
N GLU A 104 0.26 -17.23 -19.34
CA GLU A 104 1.08 -16.07 -18.98
C GLU A 104 0.27 -14.79 -18.75
N ALA A 105 -1.01 -14.76 -19.14
CA ALA A 105 -1.82 -13.55 -19.07
C ALA A 105 -1.99 -13.01 -17.65
N GLU A 106 -2.12 -13.90 -16.65
CA GLU A 106 -2.25 -13.47 -15.25
C GLU A 106 -0.97 -12.78 -14.76
N VAL A 107 0.21 -13.29 -15.13
CA VAL A 107 1.51 -12.68 -14.81
C VAL A 107 1.61 -11.27 -15.39
N LEU A 108 1.26 -11.11 -16.67
CA LEU A 108 1.34 -9.82 -17.36
C LEU A 108 0.36 -8.79 -16.79
N ARG A 109 -0.83 -9.25 -16.41
CA ARG A 109 -1.83 -8.39 -15.77
C ARG A 109 -1.38 -7.94 -14.38
N LEU A 110 -0.75 -8.81 -13.59
CA LEU A 110 -0.18 -8.45 -12.29
C LEU A 110 0.94 -7.41 -12.45
N GLU A 111 1.80 -7.55 -13.45
CA GLU A 111 2.85 -6.58 -13.74
C GLU A 111 2.28 -5.20 -14.13
N LEU A 112 1.29 -5.17 -15.04
CA LEU A 112 0.59 -3.94 -15.42
C LEU A 112 -0.11 -3.29 -14.21
N ALA A 113 -0.76 -4.09 -13.37
CA ALA A 113 -1.47 -3.60 -12.18
C ALA A 113 -0.51 -3.04 -11.13
N ALA A 114 0.61 -3.71 -10.88
CA ALA A 114 1.63 -3.23 -9.95
C ALA A 114 2.22 -1.89 -10.40
N ARG A 115 2.60 -1.77 -11.69
CA ARG A 115 3.07 -0.50 -12.26
C ARG A 115 2.02 0.60 -12.20
N LEU A 116 0.74 0.27 -12.44
CA LEU A 116 -0.34 1.25 -12.34
C LEU A 116 -0.51 1.71 -10.89
N ALA A 117 -0.51 0.79 -9.94
CA ALA A 117 -0.64 1.08 -8.51
C ALA A 117 0.51 1.98 -8.02
N GLU A 118 1.76 1.67 -8.37
CA GLU A 118 2.93 2.52 -8.11
C GLU A 118 2.78 3.92 -8.71
N THR A 119 2.22 4.01 -9.93
CA THR A 119 1.96 5.30 -10.59
C THR A 119 0.87 6.09 -9.88
N LEU A 120 -0.21 5.45 -9.44
CA LEU A 120 -1.30 6.09 -8.69
C LEU A 120 -0.81 6.60 -7.33
N ALA A 121 0.01 5.80 -6.65
CA ALA A 121 0.57 6.12 -5.35
C ALA A 121 1.77 7.07 -5.40
N SER A 122 2.08 7.67 -6.56
CA SER A 122 3.06 8.77 -6.63
C SER A 122 2.62 9.98 -5.79
N HIS A 123 1.34 10.05 -5.43
CA HIS A 123 0.78 11.00 -4.48
C HIS A 123 -0.11 10.29 -3.44
N PRO A 124 -0.16 10.76 -2.18
CA PRO A 124 -0.93 10.11 -1.12
C PRO A 124 -2.41 9.89 -1.44
N GLU A 125 -3.04 10.81 -2.18
CA GLU A 125 -4.44 10.72 -2.58
C GLU A 125 -4.74 9.52 -3.50
N GLY A 126 -3.74 8.96 -4.17
CA GLY A 126 -3.89 7.81 -5.06
C GLY A 126 -3.71 6.46 -4.36
N VAL A 127 -3.23 6.43 -3.11
CA VAL A 127 -3.01 5.19 -2.35
C VAL A 127 -4.27 4.35 -2.22
N PRO A 128 -5.46 4.90 -1.85
CA PRO A 128 -6.68 4.10 -1.77
C PRO A 128 -7.04 3.43 -3.10
N ALA A 129 -6.96 4.18 -4.20
CA ALA A 129 -7.25 3.64 -5.54
C ALA A 129 -6.25 2.56 -5.98
N ALA A 130 -4.99 2.66 -5.55
CA ALA A 130 -3.97 1.66 -5.80
C ALA A 130 -4.22 0.36 -4.99
N ILE A 131 -4.67 0.47 -3.74
CA ILE A 131 -5.08 -0.66 -2.91
C ILE A 131 -6.32 -1.35 -3.51
N ASP A 132 -7.35 -0.57 -3.85
CA ASP A 132 -8.59 -1.08 -4.47
C ASP A 132 -8.31 -1.84 -5.77
N LEU A 133 -7.28 -1.43 -6.52
CA LEU A 133 -6.82 -2.11 -7.72
C LEU A 133 -6.12 -3.44 -7.40
N LEU A 134 -5.13 -3.44 -6.51
CA LEU A 134 -4.24 -4.59 -6.31
C LEU A 134 -4.81 -5.63 -5.35
N ALA A 135 -5.44 -5.24 -4.25
CA ALA A 135 -5.86 -6.16 -3.20
C ALA A 135 -6.73 -7.32 -3.71
N PRO A 136 -7.73 -7.10 -4.60
CA PRO A 136 -8.54 -8.19 -5.14
C PRO A 136 -7.76 -9.13 -6.08
N MET A 137 -6.70 -8.65 -6.72
CA MET A 137 -5.88 -9.43 -7.66
C MET A 137 -4.94 -10.40 -6.93
N VAL A 138 -4.50 -10.02 -5.74
CA VAL A 138 -3.59 -10.83 -4.91
C VAL A 138 -4.23 -11.32 -3.63
N ALA A 139 -5.56 -11.34 -3.51
CA ALA A 139 -6.26 -11.75 -2.29
C ALA A 139 -5.79 -13.14 -1.77
N PRO A 140 -5.79 -13.39 -0.44
CA PRO A 140 -5.33 -14.66 0.14
C PRO A 140 -5.99 -15.91 -0.45
N GLU A 141 -7.25 -15.82 -0.85
CA GLU A 141 -8.04 -16.92 -1.39
C GLU A 141 -7.63 -17.29 -2.83
N ARG A 142 -6.87 -16.43 -3.50
CA ARG A 142 -6.44 -16.65 -4.88
C ARG A 142 -5.17 -17.49 -4.94
N SER A 143 -5.16 -18.40 -5.90
CA SER A 143 -3.90 -18.99 -6.35
C SER A 143 -3.13 -17.97 -7.19
N LEU A 144 -1.87 -17.73 -6.88
CA LEU A 144 -1.02 -16.82 -7.63
C LEU A 144 -0.03 -17.57 -8.52
N PRO A 145 0.29 -17.04 -9.70
CA PRO A 145 1.41 -17.52 -10.48
C PRO A 145 2.70 -17.50 -9.64
N LEU A 146 3.49 -18.58 -9.71
CA LEU A 146 4.83 -18.61 -9.12
C LEU A 146 5.79 -17.84 -10.02
N ASP A 147 5.73 -16.51 -9.95
CA ASP A 147 6.50 -15.60 -10.78
C ASP A 147 6.88 -14.32 -10.00
N ARG A 148 7.88 -13.58 -10.52
CA ARG A 148 8.32 -12.31 -9.96
C ARG A 148 7.22 -11.24 -9.96
N ALA A 149 6.32 -11.21 -10.94
CA ALA A 149 5.22 -10.24 -10.99
C ALA A 149 4.26 -10.40 -9.80
N SER A 150 3.96 -11.64 -9.40
CA SER A 150 3.15 -11.92 -8.20
C SER A 150 3.83 -11.41 -6.93
N ALA A 151 5.15 -11.63 -6.79
CA ALA A 151 5.91 -11.12 -5.66
C ALA A 151 5.96 -9.59 -5.66
N ARG A 152 6.17 -8.95 -6.83
CA ARG A 152 6.14 -7.50 -6.97
C ARG A 152 4.79 -6.93 -6.56
N ALA A 153 3.68 -7.46 -7.09
CA ALA A 153 2.34 -6.99 -6.75
C ALA A 153 2.05 -7.07 -5.24
N LEU A 154 2.51 -8.13 -4.57
CA LEU A 154 2.40 -8.27 -3.12
C LEU A 154 3.29 -7.26 -2.35
N VAL A 155 4.52 -7.01 -2.80
CA VAL A 155 5.37 -5.97 -2.21
C VAL A 155 4.74 -4.59 -2.38
N THR A 156 4.28 -4.26 -3.59
CA THR A 156 3.58 -3.01 -3.87
C THR A 156 2.34 -2.86 -2.98
N LEU A 157 1.52 -3.89 -2.82
CA LEU A 157 0.38 -3.84 -1.89
C LEU A 157 0.82 -3.59 -0.44
N GLY A 158 1.93 -4.20 -0.01
CA GLY A 158 2.50 -3.95 1.30
C GLY A 158 2.92 -2.49 1.49
N ASP A 159 3.62 -1.91 0.52
CA ASP A 159 4.07 -0.52 0.57
C ASP A 159 2.88 0.46 0.61
N LEU A 160 1.83 0.16 -0.16
CA LEU A 160 0.59 0.93 -0.15
C LEU A 160 -0.12 0.85 1.21
N ALA A 161 -0.17 -0.35 1.81
CA ALA A 161 -0.76 -0.56 3.12
C ALA A 161 0.00 0.20 4.21
N VAL A 162 1.34 0.22 4.17
CA VAL A 162 2.16 1.06 5.06
C VAL A 162 1.81 2.53 4.89
N ALA A 163 1.71 3.03 3.64
CA ALA A 163 1.34 4.42 3.38
C ALA A 163 -0.07 4.76 3.88
N ALA A 164 -0.98 3.78 3.93
CA ALA A 164 -2.33 3.91 4.47
C ALA A 164 -2.42 3.70 6.00
N GLY A 165 -1.35 3.25 6.66
CA GLY A 165 -1.34 2.90 8.09
C GLY A 165 -2.03 1.57 8.43
N ASP A 166 -2.17 0.67 7.46
CA ASP A 166 -2.70 -0.69 7.64
C ASP A 166 -1.55 -1.69 7.80
N ASP A 167 -1.03 -1.78 9.04
CA ASP A 167 0.12 -2.63 9.37
C ASP A 167 -0.17 -4.13 9.17
N ALA A 168 -1.43 -4.56 9.35
CA ALA A 168 -1.83 -5.95 9.20
C ALA A 168 -1.80 -6.37 7.72
N LEU A 169 -2.39 -5.55 6.85
CA LEU A 169 -2.33 -5.77 5.40
C LEU A 169 -0.89 -5.69 4.88
N ALA A 170 -0.09 -4.77 5.41
CA ALA A 170 1.32 -4.65 5.05
C ALA A 170 2.10 -5.93 5.39
N ALA A 171 2.03 -6.38 6.64
CA ALA A 171 2.72 -7.58 7.11
C ALA A 171 2.30 -8.83 6.33
N GLY A 172 0.99 -9.03 6.10
CA GLY A 172 0.46 -10.15 5.32
C GLY A 172 0.94 -10.14 3.87
N SER A 173 0.97 -8.97 3.25
CA SER A 173 1.41 -8.83 1.86
C SER A 173 2.90 -9.15 1.70
N TYR A 174 3.76 -8.61 2.58
CA TYR A 174 5.19 -8.92 2.55
C TYR A 174 5.50 -10.38 2.88
N ALA A 175 4.84 -10.97 3.88
CA ALA A 175 5.01 -12.39 4.22
C ALA A 175 4.67 -13.29 3.02
N ARG A 176 3.58 -12.98 2.31
CA ARG A 176 3.21 -13.70 1.09
C ARG A 176 4.20 -13.47 -0.06
N ALA A 177 4.74 -12.26 -0.25
CA ALA A 177 5.78 -12.01 -1.25
C ALA A 177 7.06 -12.83 -1.01
N ILE A 178 7.51 -12.92 0.25
CA ILE A 178 8.67 -13.72 0.66
C ILE A 178 8.46 -15.20 0.34
N ARG A 179 7.25 -15.71 0.58
CA ARG A 179 6.91 -17.10 0.23
C ARG A 179 6.96 -17.36 -1.26
N VAL A 180 6.36 -16.49 -2.09
CA VAL A 180 6.42 -16.61 -3.57
C VAL A 180 7.88 -16.70 -4.03
N MET A 181 8.74 -15.77 -3.59
CA MET A 181 10.15 -15.74 -3.98
C MET A 181 10.95 -16.94 -3.47
N SER A 182 10.66 -17.41 -2.27
CA SER A 182 11.31 -18.60 -1.70
C SER A 182 10.94 -19.86 -2.46
N SER A 183 9.66 -20.04 -2.79
CA SER A 183 9.20 -21.13 -3.64
C SER A 183 9.78 -21.05 -5.05
N LEU A 184 9.86 -19.86 -5.66
CA LEU A 184 10.46 -19.69 -6.98
C LEU A 184 11.94 -20.10 -7.00
N ARG A 185 12.71 -19.72 -5.97
CA ARG A 185 14.11 -20.14 -5.83
C ARG A 185 14.23 -21.67 -5.74
N GLN A 186 13.41 -22.31 -4.91
CA GLN A 186 13.42 -23.77 -4.76
C GLN A 186 13.09 -24.50 -6.06
N GLU A 187 12.25 -23.91 -6.93
CA GLU A 187 11.93 -24.48 -8.24
C GLU A 187 13.07 -24.33 -9.26
N LEU A 188 13.88 -23.26 -9.16
CA LEU A 188 15.05 -23.05 -10.02
C LEU A 188 16.26 -23.89 -9.60
N GLU A 189 16.32 -24.33 -8.34
CA GLU A 189 17.40 -25.15 -7.79
C GLU A 189 17.20 -26.66 -8.00
N ARG A 190 16.07 -27.09 -8.56
CA ARG A 190 15.75 -28.48 -8.89
C ARG A 190 16.20 -28.86 -10.29
#